data_AF-A0A1G7QFV3-F1
#
_entry.id   AF-A0A1G7QFV3-F1
#
_cell.length_a   1.000
_cell.length_b   1.000
_cell.length_c   1.000
_cell.angle_alpha   90.00
_cell.angle_beta   90.00
_cell.angle_gamma   90.00
#
_symmetry.space_group_name_H-M   'P 1'
#
loop_
_entity.id
_entity.type
_entity.pdbx_description
1 polymer ?
#
loop_
_entity_poly.entity_id
_entity_poly.type
_entity_poly.pdbx_seq_one_letter_code
_entity_poly.pdbx_strand_id
1 'polypeptide(L)' 'MVMSDTELLKKVSELPENLREELDSYIDFLLQKSAEADLPKKPLKFGMMKDTFVMVSDDFDEPLDDFKEYM' A
#
# COMPACT_ATOMS: atom_id res chain seq x y z
N MET A 1 -23.45 -8.28 9.17
CA MET A 1 -23.62 -9.73 8.92
C MET A 1 -22.32 -10.23 8.30
N VAL A 2 -21.62 -11.13 8.98
CA VAL A 2 -20.50 -11.86 8.38
C VAL A 2 -21.14 -12.97 7.54
N MET A 3 -20.75 -13.12 6.27
CA MET A 3 -21.23 -14.24 5.45
C MET A 3 -20.79 -15.55 6.09
N SER A 4 -21.67 -16.55 6.10
CA SER A 4 -21.39 -17.85 6.72
C SER A 4 -20.46 -18.66 5.81
N ASP A 5 -19.56 -19.47 6.38
CA ASP A 5 -18.63 -20.31 5.60
C ASP A 5 -19.36 -21.21 4.58
N THR A 6 -20.55 -21.66 4.93
CA THR A 6 -21.42 -22.49 4.08
C THR A 6 -21.91 -21.76 2.82
N GLU A 7 -22.16 -20.45 2.93
CA GLU A 7 -22.62 -19.62 1.81
C GLU A 7 -21.47 -19.31 0.84
N LEU A 8 -20.24 -19.18 1.36
CA LEU A 8 -19.03 -19.04 0.57
C LEU A 8 -18.76 -20.31 -0.25
N LEU A 9 -18.74 -21.48 0.39
CA LEU A 9 -18.49 -22.75 -0.29
C LEU A 9 -19.48 -23.03 -1.43
N LYS A 10 -20.74 -22.65 -1.26
CA LYS A 10 -21.77 -22.79 -2.30
C LYS A 10 -21.42 -21.94 -3.53
N LYS A 11 -21.05 -20.68 -3.34
CA LYS A 11 -20.65 -19.79 -4.44
C LYS A 11 -19.38 -20.27 -5.15
N VAL A 12 -18.38 -20.76 -4.40
CA VAL A 12 -17.16 -21.36 -4.98
C VAL A 12 -17.45 -22.63 -5.78
N SER A 13 -18.48 -23.37 -5.40
CA SER A 13 -18.93 -24.56 -6.12
C SER A 13 -19.67 -24.23 -7.43
N GLU A 14 -20.35 -23.09 -7.49
CA GLU A 14 -21.07 -22.59 -8.68
C GLU A 14 -20.17 -21.87 -9.70
N LEU A 15 -18.92 -21.56 -9.33
CA LEU A 15 -17.96 -20.88 -10.19
C LEU A 15 -17.35 -21.83 -11.23
N PRO A 16 -17.26 -21.42 -12.52
CA PRO A 16 -16.54 -22.17 -13.55
C PRO A 16 -15.03 -22.22 -13.26
N GLU A 17 -14.34 -23.26 -13.75
CA GLU A 17 -12.92 -23.53 -13.43
C GLU A 17 -11.99 -22.35 -13.70
N ASN A 18 -12.25 -21.57 -14.74
CA ASN A 18 -11.44 -20.41 -15.11
C ASN A 18 -11.43 -19.32 -14.02
N LEU A 19 -12.56 -19.13 -13.32
CA LEU A 19 -12.69 -18.14 -12.24
C LEU A 19 -12.22 -18.70 -10.89
N ARG A 20 -12.04 -20.02 -10.75
CA ARG A 20 -11.45 -20.61 -9.54
C ARG A 20 -9.98 -20.31 -9.42
N GLU A 21 -9.24 -20.28 -10.52
CA GLU A 21 -7.81 -19.90 -10.50
C GLU A 21 -7.62 -18.43 -10.09
N GLU A 22 -8.47 -17.53 -10.60
CA GLU A 22 -8.48 -16.13 -10.17
C GLU A 22 -8.87 -15.98 -8.69
N LEU A 23 -9.85 -16.78 -8.23
CA LEU A 23 -10.27 -16.78 -6.83
C LEU A 23 -9.15 -17.27 -5.90
N ASP A 24 -8.44 -18.34 -6.28
CA ASP A 24 -7.31 -18.89 -5.52
C ASP A 24 -6.21 -17.83 -5.35
N SER A 25 -5.83 -17.20 -6.46
CA SER A 25 -4.88 -16.07 -6.47
C SER A 25 -5.34 -14.90 -5.60
N TYR A 26 -6.65 -14.62 -5.58
CA TYR A 26 -7.23 -13.57 -4.75
C TYR A 26 -7.25 -13.94 -3.27
N ILE A 27 -7.49 -15.21 -2.93
CA ILE A 27 -7.41 -15.70 -1.55
C ILE A 27 -5.97 -15.57 -1.03
N ASP A 28 -4.97 -15.96 -1.81
CA ASP A 28 -3.56 -15.76 -1.47
C ASP A 28 -3.23 -14.28 -1.24
N PHE A 29 -3.71 -13.39 -2.12
CA PHE A 29 -3.56 -11.95 -1.95
C PHE A 29 -4.20 -11.44 -0.66
N LEU A 30 -5.41 -11.90 -0.32
CA LEU A 30 -6.09 -11.51 0.92
C LEU A 30 -5.36 -12.02 2.16
N LEU A 31 -4.83 -13.24 2.12
CA LEU A 31 -4.01 -13.82 3.19
C LEU A 31 -2.73 -13.02 3.38
N GLN A 32 -2.01 -12.72 2.30
CA GLN A 32 -0.80 -11.90 2.36
C GLN A 32 -1.09 -10.50 2.90
N LYS A 33 -2.15 -9.85 2.43
CA LYS A 33 -2.58 -8.53 2.91
C LYS A 33 -2.94 -8.56 4.39
N SER A 34 -3.56 -9.62 4.88
CA SER A 34 -3.87 -9.78 6.31
C SER A 34 -2.60 -9.93 7.15
N ALA A 35 -1.60 -10.66 6.65
CA ALA A 35 -0.30 -10.80 7.31
C ALA A 35 0.48 -9.48 7.32
N GLU A 36 0.41 -8.69 6.24
CA GLU A 36 1.06 -7.38 6.15
C GLU A 36 0.37 -6.29 6.98
N ALA A 37 -0.96 -6.38 7.16
CA ALA A 37 -1.71 -5.45 8.00
C ALA A 37 -1.34 -5.55 9.49
N ASP A 38 -0.92 -6.74 9.93
CA ASP A 38 -0.45 -7.01 11.30
C ASP A 38 1.04 -6.69 11.51
N LEU A 39 1.78 -6.39 10.44
CA LEU A 39 3.17 -5.96 10.60
C LEU A 39 3.19 -4.55 11.21
N PRO A 40 3.88 -4.34 12.34
CA PRO A 40 4.04 -3.00 12.90
C PRO A 40 4.75 -2.16 11.84
N LYS A 41 4.05 -1.16 11.29
CA LYS A 41 4.64 -0.18 10.38
C LYS A 41 5.90 0.33 11.03
N LYS A 42 7.06 0.05 10.42
CA LYS A 42 8.36 0.40 10.97
C LYS A 42 8.32 1.91 11.29
N PRO A 43 8.48 2.32 12.56
CA PRO A 43 8.34 3.72 12.90
C PRO A 43 9.37 4.51 12.11
N LEU A 44 8.92 5.56 11.41
CA LEU A 44 9.81 6.46 10.68
C LEU A 44 10.79 7.06 11.69
N LYS A 45 12.07 6.72 11.57
CA LYS A 45 13.14 7.25 12.42
C LYS A 45 13.68 8.53 11.81
N PHE A 46 14.04 9.48 12.67
CA PHE A 46 14.76 10.68 12.25
C PHE A 46 16.00 10.27 11.43
N GLY A 47 16.18 10.87 10.26
CA GLY A 47 17.29 10.56 9.35
C GLY A 47 17.10 9.34 8.45
N MET A 48 15.92 8.71 8.37
CA MET A 48 15.68 7.58 7.43
C MET A 48 15.90 7.93 5.96
N MET A 49 15.74 9.20 5.60
CA MET A 49 15.97 9.71 4.24
C MET A 49 17.22 10.60 4.17
N LYS A 50 18.07 10.58 5.20
CA LYS A 50 19.34 11.28 5.17
C LYS A 50 20.17 10.70 4.02
N ASP A 51 20.70 11.56 3.16
CA ASP A 51 21.48 11.20 1.98
C ASP A 51 20.66 10.55 0.82
N THR A 52 19.32 10.48 0.91
CA THR A 52 18.46 10.01 -0.21
C THR A 52 18.21 11.12 -1.23
N PHE A 53 18.19 12.37 -0.77
CA PHE A 53 18.06 13.54 -1.62
C PHE A 53 19.37 14.31 -1.58
N VAL A 54 20.12 14.27 -2.68
CA VAL A 54 21.17 15.24 -2.93
C VAL A 54 20.45 16.45 -3.50
N MET A 55 20.50 17.59 -2.82
CA MET A 55 20.01 18.83 -3.39
C MET A 55 21.02 19.28 -4.45
N VAL A 56 20.70 18.98 -5.71
CA VAL A 56 21.58 19.26 -6.87
C VAL A 56 21.37 20.67 -7.42
N SER A 57 20.26 21.33 -7.07
CA SER A 57 19.95 22.68 -7.56
C SER A 57 20.65 23.75 -6.74
N ASP A 58 21.47 24.57 -7.40
CA ASP A 58 22.07 25.78 -6.82
C ASP A 58 21.02 26.80 -6.33
N ASP A 59 19.78 26.72 -6.83
CA ASP A 59 18.67 27.62 -6.49
C ASP A 59 17.87 27.20 -5.24
N PHE A 60 18.33 26.21 -4.47
CA PHE A 60 17.59 25.75 -3.28
C PHE A 60 17.48 26.82 -2.18
N ASP A 61 18.53 27.62 -2.02
CA ASP A 61 18.55 28.74 -1.07
C ASP A 61 17.86 29.99 -1.63
N GLU A 62 17.43 29.99 -2.90
CA GLU A 62 16.69 31.11 -3.47
C GLU A 62 15.24 31.14 -2.97
N PRO A 63 14.71 32.33 -2.65
CA PRO A 63 13.31 32.47 -2.26
C PRO A 63 12.41 32.05 -3.42
N LEU A 64 11.46 31.16 -3.12
CA LEU A 64 10.39 30.82 -4.04
C LEU A 64 9.69 32.11 -4.51
N ASP A 65 9.38 32.21 -5.81
CA ASP A 65 8.78 33.41 -6.40
C ASP A 65 7.54 33.90 -5.64
N ASP A 66 6.70 32.96 -5.18
CA ASP A 66 5.49 33.25 -4.40
C ASP A 66 5.76 33.81 -2.99
N PHE A 67 6.99 33.69 -2.49
CA PHE A 67 7.41 34.16 -1.16
C PHE A 67 8.33 35.38 -1.22
N LYS A 68 8.75 35.83 -2.42
CA LYS A 68 9.59 37.03 -2.59
C LYS A 68 8.93 38.30 -2.05
N GLU A 69 7.61 38.38 -2.04
CA GLU A 69 6.87 39.55 -1.53
C GLU A 69 6.81 39.62 0.00
N TYR A 70 7.20 38.55 0.71
CA TYR A 70 7.12 38.43 2.18
C TYR A 70 8.48 38.39 2.90
N MET A 71 9.60 38.28 2.18
CA MET A 71 10.98 38.28 2.70
C MET A 71 11.62 39.66 2.56
#